data_AF-W6KP83-F1
#
_entry.id   AF-W6KP83-F1
#
_cell.length_a   1.000
_cell.length_b   1.000
_cell.length_c   1.000
_cell.angle_alpha   90.00
_cell.angle_beta   90.00
_cell.angle_gamma   90.00
#
_symmetry.space_group_name_H-M   'P 1'
#
loop_
_entity.id
_entity.type
_entity.pdbx_description
1 polymer ?
#
loop_
_entity_poly.entity_id
_entity_poly.type
_entity_poly.pdbx_seq_one_letter_code
_entity_poly.pdbx_strand_id
1 'polypeptide(L)'
;MLRFKTTLTLFTRGASRFAGHRKEFMAAFRELPTTPSGRNPYDVLEIDVTPSTSLEDVSKQFRSLVVKYHPDKPGGSTEKMSEINLAYTIVKENHDKVLSKMAEVESSIKANSVYRQHKHERAIRDEELRRSGGVHRRNSRAAQQPSYGRTRSLKEIELQWEKYREETEVSMKSMCKRYEIAIEMGKFLRQSANLNEISARERWLRKSFIKNIWEDVHELRGELLRRGARSAQQSELAESMVSFASVTQRKLNEDFQRLTQQSVQGQSRMFVERVLVVMCFSILLVNLWKSFFRWCFKPTSKIHT
;
A
#
# COMPACT_ATOMS: atom_id res chain seq x y z
N MET A 1 -3.36 37.11 43.00
CA MET A 1 -2.67 37.10 44.31
C MET A 1 -3.12 35.88 45.10
N LEU A 2 -2.16 35.13 45.69
CA LEU A 2 -2.25 34.24 46.88
C LEU A 2 -3.19 33.02 46.79
N ARG A 3 -2.75 31.76 46.61
CA ARG A 3 -1.91 30.82 47.40
C ARG A 3 -2.37 30.53 48.84
N PHE A 4 -2.90 29.30 49.03
CA PHE A 4 -2.84 28.43 50.22
C PHE A 4 -2.58 27.00 49.68
N LYS A 5 -1.43 26.33 49.86
CA LYS A 5 -0.91 25.57 51.03
C LYS A 5 -2.03 24.68 51.66
N THR A 6 -1.93 23.36 51.84
CA THR A 6 -0.79 22.55 52.32
C THR A 6 -1.10 21.02 52.18
N THR A 7 -0.07 20.24 51.83
CA THR A 7 0.35 18.89 52.32
C THR A 7 -0.52 17.61 52.25
N LEU A 8 0.09 16.61 51.60
CA LEU A 8 0.32 15.19 52.01
C LEU A 8 -0.84 14.35 52.55
N THR A 9 -1.13 13.27 51.81
CA THR A 9 -1.34 11.86 52.24
C THR A 9 -1.87 11.13 50.99
N LEU A 10 -1.68 9.86 50.68
CA LEU A 10 -1.06 8.70 51.30
C LEU A 10 -0.83 7.72 50.13
N PHE A 11 0.33 7.07 50.05
CA PHE A 11 0.57 5.97 49.11
C PHE A 11 -0.40 4.83 49.41
N THR A 12 -1.47 4.67 48.61
CA THR A 12 -2.24 3.44 48.57
C THR A 12 -1.70 2.57 47.45
N ARG A 13 -0.76 1.72 47.84
CA ARG A 13 -0.20 0.62 47.05
C ARG A 13 -1.28 -0.46 46.93
N GLY A 14 -2.09 -0.37 45.88
CA GLY A 14 -3.12 -1.34 45.53
C GLY A 14 -3.10 -1.59 44.03
N ALA A 15 -1.98 -2.11 43.51
CA ALA A 15 -1.90 -2.56 42.13
C ALA A 15 -2.69 -3.87 41.99
N SER A 16 -3.93 -3.76 41.52
CA SER A 16 -4.68 -4.88 40.96
C SER A 16 -3.90 -5.44 39.78
N ARG A 17 -3.18 -6.55 40.01
CA ARG A 17 -2.49 -7.32 38.97
C ARG A 17 -3.53 -8.06 38.13
N PHE A 18 -4.07 -7.40 37.12
CA PHE A 18 -4.81 -8.07 36.06
C PHE A 18 -3.81 -8.58 35.01
N ALA A 19 -3.68 -9.90 34.96
CA ALA A 19 -2.90 -10.66 33.99
C ALA A 19 -3.42 -10.44 32.56
N GLY A 20 -2.98 -9.35 31.93
CA GLY A 20 -3.09 -9.13 30.50
C GLY A 20 -1.87 -9.74 29.80
N HIS A 21 -1.72 -11.06 29.85
CA HIS A 21 -0.67 -11.71 29.07
C HIS A 21 -0.87 -11.40 27.59
N ARG A 22 0.08 -10.67 27.02
CA ARG A 22 0.19 -10.35 25.60
C ARG A 22 -0.03 -11.62 24.77
N LYS A 23 -0.81 -11.54 23.68
CA LYS A 23 -1.14 -12.71 22.83
C LYS A 23 0.13 -13.40 22.30
N GLU A 24 1.18 -12.61 22.11
CA GLU A 24 2.51 -13.04 21.72
C GLU A 24 3.18 -13.93 22.78
N PHE A 25 3.02 -13.58 24.06
CA PHE A 25 3.54 -14.37 25.19
C PHE A 25 2.78 -15.70 25.31
N MET A 26 1.45 -15.67 25.22
CA MET A 26 0.63 -16.89 25.26
C MET A 26 0.90 -17.83 24.08
N ALA A 27 1.29 -17.30 22.92
CA ALA A 27 1.71 -18.10 21.76
C ALA A 27 3.10 -18.74 21.98
N ALA A 28 4.06 -17.96 22.48
CA ALA A 28 5.42 -18.44 22.76
C ALA A 28 5.48 -19.45 23.94
N PHE A 29 4.54 -19.34 24.87
CA PHE A 29 4.49 -20.14 26.09
C PHE A 29 3.99 -21.58 25.88
N ARG A 30 3.25 -21.88 24.81
CA ARG A 30 2.62 -23.21 24.60
C ARG A 30 3.60 -24.39 24.56
N GLU A 31 4.89 -24.11 24.37
CA GLU A 31 5.95 -25.12 24.28
C GLU A 31 6.76 -25.29 25.56
N LEU A 32 6.40 -24.61 26.67
CA LEU A 32 7.07 -24.78 27.95
C LEU A 32 6.48 -25.92 28.79
N PRO A 33 7.32 -26.64 29.56
CA PRO A 33 6.82 -27.60 30.54
C PRO A 33 6.06 -26.85 31.64
N THR A 34 4.90 -27.37 32.02
CA THR A 34 4.08 -26.82 33.10
C THR A 34 4.53 -27.35 34.45
N THR A 35 4.23 -26.60 35.52
CA THR A 35 4.43 -27.08 36.89
C THR A 35 3.52 -28.29 37.19
N PRO A 36 3.76 -29.09 38.23
CA PRO A 36 2.91 -30.23 38.61
C PRO A 36 1.43 -29.86 38.80
N SER A 37 1.17 -28.60 39.17
CA SER A 37 -0.17 -28.01 39.32
C SER A 37 -0.80 -27.55 38.00
N GLY A 38 -0.15 -27.76 36.86
CA GLY A 38 -0.57 -27.29 35.54
C GLY A 38 -0.46 -25.77 35.34
N ARG A 39 0.17 -25.04 36.28
CA ARG A 39 0.28 -23.59 36.24
C ARG A 39 1.52 -23.13 35.48
N ASN A 40 1.41 -21.96 34.86
CA ASN A 40 2.52 -21.32 34.17
C ASN A 40 3.65 -20.96 35.17
N PRO A 41 4.90 -21.40 34.94
CA PRO A 41 6.05 -21.05 35.76
C PRO A 41 6.23 -19.54 35.99
N TYR A 42 5.92 -18.69 35.00
CA TYR A 42 5.97 -17.23 35.16
C TYR A 42 4.86 -16.67 36.06
N ASP A 43 3.68 -17.29 36.03
CA ASP A 43 2.56 -16.93 36.91
C ASP A 43 2.86 -17.35 38.35
N VAL A 44 3.51 -18.51 38.55
CA VAL A 44 3.93 -19.00 39.87
C VAL A 44 5.02 -18.11 40.48
N LEU A 45 5.93 -17.57 39.66
CA LEU A 45 6.93 -16.60 40.08
C LEU A 45 6.38 -15.17 40.20
N GLU A 46 5.10 -14.95 39.86
CA GLU A 46 4.44 -13.66 39.88
C GLU A 46 5.18 -12.58 39.04
N ILE A 47 5.70 -12.94 37.86
CA ILE A 47 6.46 -12.04 36.96
C ILE A 47 5.69 -11.75 35.69
N ASP A 48 5.55 -10.45 35.38
CA ASP A 48 5.08 -10.01 34.06
C ASP A 48 6.24 -10.05 33.05
N VAL A 49 6.10 -10.89 32.02
CA VAL A 49 7.14 -11.08 31.01
C VAL A 49 7.10 -9.97 29.97
N THR A 50 8.17 -9.18 29.94
CA THR A 50 8.42 -8.17 28.91
C THR A 50 9.67 -8.56 28.10
N PRO A 51 9.82 -8.07 26.86
CA PRO A 51 11.03 -8.35 26.07
C PRO A 51 12.33 -7.80 26.70
N SER A 52 12.22 -6.95 27.73
CA SER A 52 13.33 -6.42 28.53
C SER A 52 13.56 -7.17 29.85
N THR A 53 12.75 -8.17 30.17
CA THR A 53 12.90 -8.94 31.42
C THR A 53 14.17 -9.77 31.33
N SER A 54 15.07 -9.62 32.31
CA SER A 54 16.32 -10.37 32.39
C SER A 54 16.22 -11.53 33.39
N LEU A 55 17.12 -12.52 33.27
CA LEU A 55 17.26 -13.59 34.27
C LEU A 55 17.59 -13.07 35.68
N GLU A 56 18.21 -11.90 35.79
CA GLU A 56 18.52 -11.27 37.08
C GLU A 56 17.25 -10.80 37.79
N ASP A 57 16.28 -10.27 37.04
CA ASP A 57 14.97 -9.87 37.56
C ASP A 57 14.18 -11.09 38.06
N VAL A 58 14.23 -12.19 37.29
CA VAL A 58 13.64 -13.48 37.69
C VAL A 58 14.29 -13.99 38.97
N SER A 59 15.61 -13.92 39.07
CA SER A 59 16.36 -14.35 40.26
C SER A 59 16.04 -13.49 41.49
N LYS A 60 15.88 -12.17 41.31
CA LYS A 60 15.51 -11.23 42.37
C LYS A 60 14.11 -11.51 42.91
N GLN A 61 13.17 -11.79 42.03
CA GLN A 61 11.80 -12.12 42.41
C GLN A 61 11.70 -13.51 43.07
N PHE A 62 12.45 -14.50 42.59
CA PHE A 62 12.57 -15.79 43.26
C PHE A 62 13.05 -15.64 44.71
N ARG A 63 14.11 -14.85 44.96
CA ARG A 63 14.59 -14.58 46.32
C ARG A 63 13.52 -13.91 47.20
N SER A 64 12.72 -13.00 46.63
CA SER A 64 11.64 -12.33 47.38
C SER A 64 10.53 -13.31 47.79
N LEU A 65 10.19 -14.27 46.92
CA LEU A 65 9.21 -15.31 47.16
C LEU A 65 9.71 -16.37 48.15
N VAL A 66 10.99 -16.75 48.06
CA VAL A 66 11.63 -17.68 49.03
C VAL A 66 11.56 -17.09 50.43
N VAL A 67 11.90 -15.81 50.59
CA VAL A 67 11.81 -15.11 51.88
C VAL A 67 10.37 -15.03 52.39
N LYS A 68 9.35 -15.07 51.52
CA LYS A 68 7.94 -15.00 51.93
C LYS A 68 7.37 -16.36 52.32
N TYR A 69 7.72 -17.42 51.58
CA TYR A 69 7.11 -18.75 51.71
C TYR A 69 8.01 -19.81 52.35
N HIS A 70 9.17 -19.42 52.90
CA HIS A 70 10.09 -20.34 53.58
C HIS A 70 9.38 -21.15 54.68
N PRO A 71 9.59 -22.48 54.78
CA PRO A 71 8.92 -23.32 55.77
C PRO A 71 9.16 -22.88 57.22
N ASP A 72 10.29 -22.24 57.50
CA ASP A 72 10.64 -21.73 58.84
C ASP A 72 9.90 -20.44 59.24
N LYS A 73 9.09 -19.86 58.36
CA LYS A 73 8.33 -18.63 58.64
C LYS A 73 6.86 -18.94 58.94
N PRO A 74 6.20 -18.14 59.80
CA PRO A 74 4.79 -18.32 60.09
C PRO A 74 3.96 -18.11 58.82
N GLY A 75 3.31 -19.18 58.33
CA GLY A 75 2.56 -19.19 57.07
C GLY A 75 3.32 -19.72 55.85
N GLY A 76 4.56 -20.21 56.03
CA GLY A 76 5.31 -20.96 55.02
C GLY A 76 4.75 -22.36 54.79
N SER A 77 4.95 -22.89 53.58
CA SER A 77 4.51 -24.25 53.22
C SER A 77 5.57 -24.90 52.33
N THR A 78 5.97 -26.11 52.70
CA THR A 78 6.95 -26.91 51.95
C THR A 78 6.49 -27.18 50.51
N GLU A 79 5.18 -27.41 50.32
CA GLU A 79 4.60 -27.65 49.00
C GLU A 79 4.74 -26.43 48.09
N LYS A 80 4.38 -25.24 48.59
CA LYS A 80 4.52 -23.98 47.83
C LYS A 80 5.97 -23.67 47.50
N MET A 81 6.89 -23.92 48.43
CA MET A 81 8.33 -23.71 48.19
C MET A 81 8.86 -24.65 47.10
N SER A 82 8.42 -25.91 47.10
CA SER A 82 8.80 -26.89 46.09
C SER A 82 8.34 -26.48 44.68
N GLU A 83 7.13 -25.92 44.58
CA GLU A 83 6.57 -25.44 43.31
C GLU A 83 7.30 -24.18 42.80
N ILE A 84 7.66 -23.26 43.69
CA ILE A 84 8.44 -22.05 43.36
C ILE A 84 9.85 -22.44 42.87
N ASN A 85 10.50 -23.39 43.53
CA ASN A 85 11.83 -23.89 43.12
C ASN A 85 11.78 -24.55 41.74
N LEU A 86 10.78 -25.38 41.50
CA LEU A 86 10.59 -26.04 40.20
C LEU A 86 10.26 -25.04 39.09
N ALA A 87 9.39 -24.06 39.36
CA ALA A 87 9.08 -22.98 38.43
C ALA A 87 10.33 -22.17 38.06
N TYR A 88 11.18 -21.85 39.04
CA TYR A 88 12.43 -21.14 38.81
C TYR A 88 13.41 -21.92 37.92
N THR A 89 13.57 -23.23 38.15
CA THR A 89 14.41 -24.09 37.30
C THR A 89 13.92 -24.11 35.86
N ILE A 90 12.61 -24.31 35.65
CA ILE A 90 12.00 -24.33 34.31
C ILE A 90 12.21 -23.00 33.59
N VAL A 91 11.99 -21.87 34.27
CA VAL A 91 12.18 -20.55 33.68
C VAL A 91 13.65 -20.34 33.33
N LYS A 92 14.58 -20.66 34.25
CA LYS A 92 16.01 -20.46 34.03
C LYS A 92 16.53 -21.17 32.78
N GLU A 93 16.05 -22.38 32.49
CA GLU A 93 16.48 -23.17 31.32
C GLU A 93 15.85 -22.71 29.99
N ASN A 94 14.68 -22.07 30.04
CA ASN A 94 13.90 -21.80 28.84
C ASN A 94 13.61 -20.31 28.59
N HIS A 95 14.08 -19.41 29.46
CA HIS A 95 13.81 -17.98 29.37
C HIS A 95 14.23 -17.39 28.02
N ASP A 96 15.46 -17.65 27.59
CA ASP A 96 15.99 -17.12 26.33
C ASP A 96 15.21 -17.63 25.11
N LYS A 97 14.78 -18.90 25.15
CA LYS A 97 13.95 -19.50 24.09
C LYS A 97 12.58 -18.85 24.00
N VAL A 98 11.97 -18.52 25.14
CA VAL A 98 10.68 -17.81 25.20
C VAL A 98 10.82 -16.41 24.64
N LEU A 99 11.88 -15.68 25.02
CA LEU A 99 12.13 -14.33 24.50
C LEU A 99 12.36 -14.33 22.98
N SER A 100 13.14 -15.28 22.45
CA SER A 100 13.35 -15.44 21.01
C SER A 100 12.03 -15.67 20.27
N LYS A 101 11.21 -16.61 20.77
CA LYS A 101 9.92 -16.93 20.15
C LYS A 101 8.93 -15.79 20.24
N MET A 102 8.91 -15.04 21.34
CA MET A 102 8.08 -13.84 21.44
C MET A 102 8.46 -12.81 20.39
N ALA A 103 9.76 -12.59 20.16
CA ALA A 103 10.25 -11.67 19.13
C ALA A 103 9.89 -12.15 17.71
N GLU A 104 10.01 -13.45 17.43
CA GLU A 104 9.59 -14.04 16.15
C GLU A 104 8.08 -13.88 15.91
N VAL A 105 7.25 -14.21 16.90
CA VAL A 105 5.79 -14.06 16.82
C VAL A 105 5.41 -12.59 16.61
N GLU A 106 6.03 -11.67 17.36
CA GLU A 106 5.79 -10.23 17.20
C GLU A 106 6.17 -9.75 15.79
N SER A 107 7.31 -10.18 15.25
CA SER A 107 7.74 -9.84 13.89
C SER A 107 6.76 -10.35 12.83
N SER A 108 6.23 -11.58 13.00
CA SER A 108 5.27 -12.19 12.08
C SER A 108 3.92 -11.47 12.10
N ILE A 109 3.45 -11.04 13.28
CA ILE A 109 2.21 -10.29 13.44
C ILE A 109 2.35 -8.92 12.79
N LYS A 110 3.48 -8.23 13.00
CA LYS A 110 3.78 -6.94 12.35
C LYS A 110 3.86 -7.09 10.82
N ALA A 111 4.52 -8.13 10.31
CA ALA A 111 4.59 -8.37 8.87
C ALA A 111 3.20 -8.62 8.27
N ASN A 112 2.35 -9.39 8.96
CA ASN A 112 0.98 -9.67 8.52
C ASN A 112 0.07 -8.42 8.59
N SER A 113 0.20 -7.60 9.63
CA SER A 113 -0.56 -6.35 9.75
C SER A 113 -0.18 -5.36 8.65
N VAL A 114 1.13 -5.20 8.37
CA VAL A 114 1.64 -4.37 7.28
C VAL A 114 1.16 -4.90 5.92
N TYR A 115 1.19 -6.22 5.70
CA TYR A 115 0.66 -6.82 4.48
C TYR A 115 -0.83 -6.54 4.29
N ARG A 116 -1.64 -6.71 5.35
CA ARG A 116 -3.08 -6.43 5.32
C ARG A 116 -3.35 -4.95 5.06
N GLN A 117 -2.58 -4.07 5.68
CA GLN A 117 -2.68 -2.63 5.47
C GLN A 117 -2.37 -2.27 4.01
N HIS A 118 -1.24 -2.74 3.46
CA HIS A 118 -0.91 -2.49 2.05
C HIS A 118 -1.89 -3.11 1.06
N LYS A 119 -2.50 -4.26 1.40
CA LYS A 119 -3.58 -4.85 0.60
C LYS A 119 -4.82 -3.96 0.62
N HIS A 120 -5.20 -3.45 1.79
CA HIS A 120 -6.35 -2.56 1.94
C HIS A 120 -6.12 -1.21 1.24
N GLU A 121 -4.93 -0.61 1.40
CA GLU A 121 -4.55 0.61 0.70
C GLU A 121 -4.56 0.44 -0.83
N ARG A 122 -4.08 -0.70 -1.35
CA ARG A 122 -4.19 -1.01 -2.78
C ARG A 122 -5.64 -1.09 -3.23
N ALA A 123 -6.49 -1.81 -2.49
CA ALA A 123 -7.91 -1.92 -2.81
C ALA A 123 -8.61 -0.56 -2.80
N ILE A 124 -8.28 0.32 -1.84
CA ILE A 124 -8.79 1.70 -1.80
C ILE A 124 -8.32 2.47 -3.03
N ARG A 125 -7.02 2.42 -3.37
CA ARG A 125 -6.48 3.11 -4.55
C ARG A 125 -7.12 2.62 -5.84
N ASP A 126 -7.32 1.31 -5.98
CA ASP A 126 -7.94 0.73 -7.17
C ASP A 126 -9.42 1.11 -7.27
N GLU A 127 -10.17 1.10 -6.16
CA GLU A 127 -11.56 1.56 -6.14
C GLU A 127 -11.65 3.08 -6.39
N GLU A 128 -10.71 3.87 -5.86
CA GLU A 128 -10.60 5.30 -6.14
C GLU A 128 -10.28 5.53 -7.62
N LEU A 129 -9.35 4.78 -8.21
CA LEU A 129 -9.05 4.83 -9.64
C LEU A 129 -10.25 4.43 -10.49
N ARG A 130 -11.02 3.43 -10.06
CA ARG A 130 -12.24 2.96 -10.74
C ARG A 130 -13.35 4.01 -10.69
N ARG A 131 -13.54 4.64 -9.52
CA ARG A 131 -14.59 5.64 -9.27
C ARG A 131 -14.26 7.02 -9.85
N SER A 132 -12.98 7.38 -9.87
CA SER A 132 -12.48 8.68 -10.33
C SER A 132 -11.94 8.62 -11.76
N GLY A 133 -11.74 7.41 -12.30
CA GLY A 133 -11.08 7.21 -13.58
C GLY A 133 -9.67 7.76 -13.59
N GLY A 134 -8.91 7.60 -12.49
CA GLY A 134 -7.55 8.13 -12.37
C GLY A 134 -7.44 9.66 -12.47
N VAL A 135 -8.55 10.38 -12.39
CA VAL A 135 -8.65 11.83 -12.35
C VAL A 135 -9.18 12.22 -10.98
N HIS A 136 -8.38 12.91 -10.17
CA HIS A 136 -8.77 13.35 -8.83
C HIS A 136 -10.08 14.16 -8.91
N ARG A 137 -11.23 13.53 -8.57
CA ARG A 137 -12.54 14.18 -8.64
C ARG A 137 -12.59 15.23 -7.53
N ARG A 138 -12.63 16.51 -7.87
CA ARG A 138 -12.77 17.59 -6.87
C ARG A 138 -14.00 17.36 -5.99
N ASN A 139 -15.05 16.76 -6.53
CA ASN A 139 -16.26 16.34 -5.81
C ASN A 139 -16.03 15.39 -4.61
N SER A 140 -15.01 14.51 -4.61
CA SER A 140 -14.74 13.64 -3.45
C SER A 140 -14.03 14.38 -2.30
N ARG A 141 -13.22 15.40 -2.61
CA ARG A 141 -12.59 16.29 -1.61
C ARG A 141 -13.57 17.37 -1.12
N ALA A 142 -14.41 17.86 -2.02
CA ALA A 142 -15.53 18.75 -1.73
C ALA A 142 -16.50 18.14 -0.70
N ALA A 143 -16.80 16.85 -0.81
CA ALA A 143 -17.61 16.12 0.18
C ALA A 143 -16.94 15.97 1.56
N GLN A 144 -15.61 16.09 1.65
CA GLN A 144 -14.86 15.99 2.90
C GLN A 144 -14.53 17.35 3.54
N GLN A 145 -14.71 18.46 2.83
CA GLN A 145 -14.44 19.79 3.38
C GLN A 145 -15.70 20.42 4.00
N PRO A 146 -15.63 20.87 5.27
CA PRO A 146 -16.79 21.43 5.99
C PRO A 146 -17.21 22.84 5.52
N SER A 147 -16.67 23.38 4.42
CA SER A 147 -16.91 24.77 3.97
C SER A 147 -17.92 24.92 2.83
N TYR A 148 -18.71 23.88 2.53
CA TYR A 148 -19.87 23.99 1.63
C TYR A 148 -20.92 24.93 2.26
N GLY A 149 -20.80 26.22 1.97
CA GLY A 149 -21.73 27.24 2.45
C GLY A 149 -21.13 28.63 2.62
N ARG A 150 -19.80 28.76 2.67
CA ARG A 150 -19.15 30.08 2.76
C ARG A 150 -18.82 30.62 1.37
N THR A 151 -19.38 31.79 1.04
CA THR A 151 -18.97 32.58 -0.13
C THR A 151 -17.51 32.98 0.05
N ARG A 152 -16.61 32.41 -0.78
CA ARG A 152 -15.15 32.71 -0.79
C ARG A 152 -14.85 34.20 -1.06
N SER A 153 -13.69 34.70 -0.66
CA SER A 153 -13.26 36.04 -1.12
C SER A 153 -12.77 36.01 -2.57
N LEU A 154 -12.73 37.17 -3.27
CA LEU A 154 -12.18 37.23 -4.65
C LEU A 154 -10.74 36.70 -4.70
N LYS A 155 -9.93 37.12 -3.74
CA LYS A 155 -8.53 36.70 -3.60
C LYS A 155 -8.39 35.19 -3.34
N GLU A 156 -9.35 34.59 -2.61
CA GLU A 156 -9.40 33.13 -2.43
C GLU A 156 -9.71 32.41 -3.75
N ILE A 157 -10.59 32.97 -4.59
CA ILE A 157 -10.92 32.38 -5.90
C ILE A 157 -9.73 32.46 -6.84
N GLU A 158 -9.04 33.61 -6.89
CA GLU A 158 -7.81 33.79 -7.68
C GLU A 158 -6.73 32.79 -7.24
N LEU A 159 -6.49 32.67 -5.93
CA LEU A 159 -5.52 31.71 -5.39
C LEU A 159 -5.93 30.26 -5.71
N GLN A 160 -7.21 29.93 -5.56
CA GLN A 160 -7.74 28.61 -5.89
C GLN A 160 -7.64 28.31 -7.39
N TRP A 161 -7.81 29.32 -8.24
CA TRP A 161 -7.66 29.21 -9.67
C TRP A 161 -6.21 28.96 -10.07
N GLU A 162 -5.26 29.72 -9.53
CA GLU A 162 -3.83 29.49 -9.76
C GLU A 162 -3.42 28.07 -9.39
N LYS A 163 -3.79 27.64 -8.18
CA LYS A 163 -3.51 26.29 -7.70
C LYS A 163 -4.15 25.23 -8.60
N TYR A 164 -5.38 25.46 -9.05
CA TYR A 164 -6.07 24.54 -9.93
C TYR A 164 -5.39 24.42 -11.30
N ARG A 165 -4.91 25.53 -11.88
CA ARG A 165 -4.16 25.49 -13.15
C ARG A 165 -2.89 24.65 -13.01
N GLU A 166 -2.11 24.88 -11.97
CA GLU A 166 -0.88 24.13 -11.70
C GLU A 166 -1.15 22.63 -11.50
N GLU A 167 -2.14 22.29 -10.66
CA GLU A 167 -2.54 20.90 -10.42
C GLU A 167 -3.04 20.21 -11.71
N THR A 168 -3.76 20.94 -12.55
CA THR A 168 -4.26 20.45 -13.85
C THR A 168 -3.11 20.18 -14.81
N GLU A 169 -2.13 21.07 -14.92
CA GLU A 169 -0.95 20.88 -15.76
C GLU A 169 -0.10 19.69 -15.33
N VAL A 170 0.12 19.53 -14.02
CA VAL A 170 0.85 18.38 -13.46
C VAL A 170 0.10 17.07 -13.75
N SER A 171 -1.23 17.07 -13.55
CA SER A 171 -2.08 15.91 -13.83
C SER A 171 -2.07 15.54 -15.32
N MET A 172 -2.12 16.55 -16.20
CA MET A 172 -2.05 16.38 -17.64
C MET A 172 -0.71 15.75 -18.06
N LYS A 173 0.42 16.31 -17.59
CA LYS A 173 1.77 15.76 -17.86
C LYS A 173 1.91 14.33 -17.36
N SER A 174 1.41 14.04 -16.16
CA SER A 174 1.40 12.70 -15.59
C SER A 174 0.59 11.71 -16.45
N MET A 175 -0.59 12.12 -16.91
CA MET A 175 -1.44 11.29 -17.75
C MET A 175 -0.78 10.96 -19.10
N CYS A 176 -0.21 11.96 -19.78
CA CYS A 176 0.55 11.74 -21.02
C CYS A 176 1.77 10.81 -20.78
N LYS A 177 2.50 11.00 -19.68
CA LYS A 177 3.68 10.17 -19.37
C LYS A 177 3.31 8.72 -19.09
N ARG A 178 2.20 8.48 -18.38
CA ARG A 178 1.69 7.12 -18.16
C ARG A 178 1.33 6.43 -19.47
N TYR A 179 0.65 7.14 -20.38
CA TYR A 179 0.29 6.58 -21.67
C TYR A 179 1.53 6.27 -22.53
N GLU A 180 2.53 7.15 -22.54
CA GLU A 180 3.82 6.92 -23.21
C GLU A 180 4.50 5.63 -22.70
N ILE A 181 4.65 5.48 -21.38
CA ILE A 181 5.24 4.28 -20.77
C ILE A 181 4.43 3.03 -21.12
N ALA A 182 3.10 3.12 -21.11
CA ALA A 182 2.24 1.98 -21.45
C ALA A 182 2.41 1.55 -22.92
N ILE A 183 2.61 2.50 -23.84
CA ILE A 183 2.94 2.21 -25.24
C ILE A 183 4.32 1.56 -25.35
N GLU A 184 5.33 2.07 -24.64
CA GLU A 184 6.68 1.49 -24.64
C GLU A 184 6.68 0.04 -24.12
N MET A 185 5.98 -0.21 -23.00
CA MET A 185 5.84 -1.56 -22.43
C MET A 185 5.06 -2.50 -23.37
N GLY A 186 3.99 -2.01 -24.01
CA GLY A 186 3.23 -2.79 -24.99
C GLY A 186 4.05 -3.15 -26.24
N LYS A 187 4.94 -2.25 -26.68
CA LYS A 187 5.93 -2.53 -27.74
C LYS A 187 6.94 -3.58 -27.29
N PHE A 188 7.49 -3.44 -26.09
CA PHE A 188 8.48 -4.37 -25.53
C PHE A 188 7.93 -5.79 -25.44
N LEU A 189 6.71 -5.96 -24.91
CA LEU A 189 6.08 -7.28 -24.75
C LEU A 189 5.54 -7.86 -26.06
N ARG A 190 5.57 -7.11 -27.18
CA ARG A 190 4.98 -7.49 -28.48
C ARG A 190 3.52 -7.96 -28.38
N GLN A 191 2.75 -7.49 -27.41
CA GLN A 191 1.36 -7.90 -27.20
C GLN A 191 0.39 -6.86 -27.77
N SER A 192 -0.09 -7.09 -28.98
CA SER A 192 -1.02 -6.17 -29.67
C SER A 192 -2.36 -6.00 -28.94
N ALA A 193 -2.86 -7.06 -28.29
CA ALA A 193 -4.10 -7.01 -27.50
C ALA A 193 -4.00 -6.02 -26.32
N ASN A 194 -2.87 -6.03 -25.60
CA ASN A 194 -2.63 -5.10 -24.48
C ASN A 194 -2.58 -3.64 -24.95
N LEU A 195 -1.98 -3.36 -26.11
CA LEU A 195 -1.94 -2.00 -26.67
C LEU A 195 -3.32 -1.45 -27.03
N ASN A 196 -4.26 -2.29 -27.48
CA ASN A 196 -5.63 -1.89 -27.79
C ASN A 196 -6.42 -1.56 -26.52
N GLU A 197 -6.29 -2.40 -25.49
CA GLU A 197 -6.93 -2.17 -24.18
C GLU A 197 -6.40 -0.89 -23.52
N ILE A 198 -5.07 -0.71 -23.51
CA ILE A 198 -4.41 0.51 -23.01
C ILE A 198 -4.95 1.73 -23.78
N SER A 199 -5.00 1.68 -25.10
CA SER A 199 -5.48 2.82 -25.90
C SER A 199 -6.96 3.13 -25.65
N ALA A 200 -7.80 2.11 -25.46
CA ALA A 200 -9.21 2.29 -25.11
C ALA A 200 -9.38 2.93 -23.73
N ARG A 201 -8.65 2.42 -22.74
CA ARG A 201 -8.61 2.96 -21.37
C ARG A 201 -8.18 4.42 -21.37
N GLU A 202 -7.07 4.73 -22.02
CA GLU A 202 -6.49 6.08 -22.06
C GLU A 202 -7.41 7.09 -22.77
N ARG A 203 -8.12 6.68 -23.84
CA ARG A 203 -9.17 7.52 -24.46
C ARG A 203 -10.30 7.86 -23.49
N TRP A 204 -10.71 6.90 -22.66
CA TRP A 204 -11.75 7.12 -21.65
C TRP A 204 -11.27 8.03 -20.52
N LEU A 205 -10.04 7.83 -20.03
CA LEU A 205 -9.41 8.70 -19.03
C LEU A 205 -9.34 10.15 -19.52
N ARG A 206 -8.90 10.36 -20.76
CA ARG A 206 -8.89 11.69 -21.41
C ARG A 206 -10.27 12.33 -21.43
N LYS A 207 -11.30 11.59 -21.87
CA LYS A 207 -12.68 12.12 -21.95
C LYS A 207 -13.21 12.51 -20.57
N SER A 208 -12.95 11.67 -19.56
CA SER A 208 -13.31 11.95 -18.17
C SER A 208 -12.58 13.18 -17.63
N PHE A 209 -11.28 13.29 -17.89
CA PHE A 209 -10.44 14.41 -17.46
C PHE A 209 -10.91 15.75 -18.04
N ILE A 210 -11.16 15.80 -19.35
CA ILE A 210 -11.66 17.01 -20.03
C ILE A 210 -13.02 17.42 -19.46
N LYS A 211 -13.91 16.45 -19.23
CA LYS A 211 -15.21 16.71 -18.63
C LYS A 211 -15.06 17.35 -17.25
N ASN A 212 -14.22 16.79 -16.39
CA ASN A 212 -13.97 17.34 -15.05
C ASN A 212 -13.39 18.76 -15.12
N ILE A 213 -12.47 19.02 -16.07
CA ILE A 213 -11.91 20.37 -16.25
C ILE A 213 -13.01 21.38 -16.51
N TRP A 214 -13.92 21.06 -17.43
CA TRP A 214 -15.04 21.93 -17.78
C TRP A 214 -16.01 22.12 -16.63
N GLU A 215 -16.32 21.06 -15.87
CA GLU A 215 -17.16 21.15 -14.68
C GLU A 215 -16.55 22.11 -13.64
N ASP A 216 -15.26 21.94 -13.31
CA ASP A 216 -14.56 22.77 -12.33
C ASP A 216 -14.43 24.23 -12.78
N VAL A 217 -14.14 24.46 -14.06
CA VAL A 217 -14.06 25.81 -14.66
C VAL A 217 -15.42 26.49 -14.66
N HIS A 218 -16.48 25.77 -15.01
CA HIS A 218 -17.85 26.31 -14.96
C HIS A 218 -18.30 26.61 -13.54
N GLU A 219 -17.91 25.79 -12.57
CA GLU A 219 -18.21 26.04 -11.15
C GLU A 219 -17.53 27.32 -10.66
N LEU A 220 -16.22 27.46 -10.88
CA LEU A 220 -15.45 28.65 -10.47
C LEU A 220 -15.96 29.91 -11.18
N ARG A 221 -16.20 29.82 -12.49
CA ARG A 221 -16.79 30.92 -13.27
C ARG A 221 -18.18 31.27 -12.76
N GLY A 222 -19.01 30.27 -12.46
CA GLY A 222 -20.35 30.48 -11.91
C GLY A 222 -20.32 31.18 -10.55
N GLU A 223 -19.38 30.79 -9.68
CA GLU A 223 -19.18 31.44 -8.38
C GLU A 223 -18.73 32.90 -8.54
N LEU A 224 -17.88 33.17 -9.53
CA LEU A 224 -17.39 34.51 -9.83
C LEU A 224 -18.51 35.41 -10.38
N LEU A 225 -19.30 34.91 -11.33
CA LEU A 225 -20.39 35.68 -11.96
C LEU A 225 -21.58 35.91 -11.02
N ARG A 226 -21.88 34.97 -10.11
CA ARG A 226 -22.93 35.16 -9.08
C ARG A 226 -22.64 36.32 -8.12
N ARG A 227 -21.37 36.73 -7.97
CA ARG A 227 -21.00 37.92 -7.18
C ARG A 227 -21.31 39.25 -7.89
N GLY A 228 -21.82 39.18 -9.12
CA GLY A 228 -22.06 40.32 -9.99
C GLY A 228 -20.77 40.71 -10.70
N ALA A 229 -20.71 40.51 -12.02
CA ALA A 229 -19.62 40.94 -12.89
C ALA A 229 -19.59 42.48 -12.99
N ARG A 230 -19.28 43.15 -11.88
CA ARG A 230 -19.26 44.62 -11.82
C ARG A 230 -17.88 45.19 -12.13
N SER A 231 -16.82 44.37 -12.15
CA SER A 231 -15.47 44.79 -12.53
C SER A 231 -14.96 44.10 -13.79
N ALA A 232 -14.26 44.85 -14.64
CA ALA A 232 -13.62 44.33 -15.86
C ALA A 232 -12.66 43.17 -15.55
N GLN A 233 -11.94 43.24 -14.42
CA GLN A 233 -11.02 42.20 -13.96
C GLN A 233 -11.71 40.85 -13.73
N GLN A 234 -12.96 40.84 -13.23
CA GLN A 234 -13.72 39.60 -13.04
C GLN A 234 -14.13 38.99 -14.39
N SER A 235 -14.54 39.81 -15.35
CA SER A 235 -14.88 39.31 -16.69
C SER A 235 -13.65 38.70 -17.37
N GLU A 236 -12.52 39.39 -17.32
CA GLU A 236 -11.25 38.92 -17.87
C GLU A 236 -10.79 37.61 -17.21
N LEU A 237 -10.89 37.50 -15.89
CA LEU A 237 -10.57 36.27 -15.18
C LEU A 237 -11.49 35.12 -15.62
N ALA A 238 -12.80 35.35 -15.72
CA ALA A 238 -13.74 34.34 -16.21
C ALA A 238 -13.44 33.88 -17.64
N GLU A 239 -13.08 34.80 -18.53
CA GLU A 239 -12.65 34.48 -19.90
C GLU A 239 -11.35 33.69 -19.91
N SER A 240 -10.38 34.06 -19.07
CA SER A 240 -9.12 33.31 -18.91
C SER A 240 -9.34 31.87 -18.45
N MET A 241 -10.38 31.62 -17.63
CA MET A 241 -10.73 30.27 -17.19
C MET A 241 -11.24 29.40 -18.34
N VAL A 242 -12.11 29.95 -19.17
CA VAL A 242 -12.66 29.25 -20.35
C VAL A 242 -11.60 29.05 -21.42
N SER A 243 -10.74 30.05 -21.64
CA SER A 243 -9.62 29.93 -22.58
C SER A 243 -8.63 28.86 -22.14
N PHE A 244 -8.30 28.80 -20.84
CA PHE A 244 -7.47 27.75 -20.25
C PHE A 244 -8.06 26.35 -20.48
N ALA A 245 -9.36 26.15 -20.20
CA ALA A 245 -10.02 24.86 -20.44
C ALA A 245 -9.93 24.45 -21.92
N SER A 246 -10.20 25.40 -22.82
CA SER A 246 -10.18 25.17 -24.27
C SER A 246 -8.78 24.86 -24.81
N VAL A 247 -7.75 25.55 -24.31
CA VAL A 247 -6.34 25.31 -24.67
C VAL A 247 -5.87 23.97 -24.12
N THR A 248 -6.20 23.67 -22.86
CA THR A 248 -5.86 22.40 -22.21
C THR A 248 -6.50 21.22 -22.94
N GLN A 249 -7.77 21.33 -23.33
CA GLN A 249 -8.46 20.33 -24.13
C GLN A 249 -7.78 20.11 -25.49
N ARG A 250 -7.41 21.18 -26.20
CA ARG A 250 -6.73 21.10 -27.50
C ARG A 250 -5.38 20.41 -27.37
N LYS A 251 -4.53 20.90 -26.46
CA LYS A 251 -3.20 20.34 -26.20
C LYS A 251 -3.27 18.86 -25.84
N LEU A 252 -4.18 18.50 -24.95
CA LEU A 252 -4.35 17.11 -24.53
C LEU A 252 -4.85 16.22 -25.68
N ASN A 253 -5.73 16.74 -26.54
CA ASN A 253 -6.18 16.00 -27.73
C ASN A 253 -5.03 15.75 -28.71
N GLU A 254 -4.20 16.77 -28.97
CA GLU A 254 -3.02 16.66 -29.84
C GLU A 254 -2.00 15.63 -29.29
N ASP A 255 -1.68 15.71 -28.00
CA ASP A 255 -0.76 14.78 -27.34
C ASP A 255 -1.27 13.33 -27.42
N PHE A 256 -2.55 13.10 -27.12
CA PHE A 256 -3.15 11.77 -27.20
C PHE A 256 -3.25 11.25 -28.63
N GLN A 257 -3.53 12.11 -29.60
CA GLN A 257 -3.58 11.75 -31.01
C GLN A 257 -2.18 11.32 -31.48
N ARG A 258 -1.14 12.07 -31.11
CA ARG A 258 0.25 11.73 -31.39
C ARG A 258 0.64 10.38 -30.79
N LEU A 259 0.35 10.15 -29.50
CA LEU A 259 0.64 8.89 -28.81
C LEU A 259 -0.13 7.71 -29.44
N THR A 260 -1.40 7.92 -29.80
CA THR A 260 -2.21 6.90 -30.50
C THR A 260 -1.58 6.54 -31.85
N GLN A 261 -1.15 7.55 -32.61
CA GLN A 261 -0.50 7.33 -33.91
C GLN A 261 0.82 6.56 -33.76
N GLN A 262 1.63 6.88 -32.75
CA GLN A 262 2.85 6.15 -32.44
C GLN A 262 2.59 4.69 -32.00
N SER A 263 1.47 4.45 -31.31
CA SER A 263 1.04 3.10 -30.94
C SER A 263 0.66 2.28 -32.18
N VAL A 264 -0.16 2.85 -33.07
CA VAL A 264 -0.60 2.20 -34.32
C VAL A 264 0.57 1.92 -35.26
N GLN A 265 1.49 2.87 -35.43
CA GLN A 265 2.71 2.66 -36.22
C GLN A 265 3.60 1.56 -35.63
N GLY A 266 3.68 1.47 -34.30
CA GLY A 266 4.37 0.37 -33.63
C GLY A 266 3.72 -0.99 -33.91
N GLN A 267 2.39 -1.05 -33.85
CA GLN A 267 1.63 -2.26 -34.14
C GLN A 267 1.79 -2.73 -35.59
N SER A 268 1.69 -1.81 -36.56
CA SER A 268 1.83 -2.16 -37.98
C SER A 268 3.23 -2.70 -38.29
N ARG A 269 4.27 -2.09 -37.73
CA ARG A 269 5.65 -2.59 -37.88
C ARG A 269 5.81 -4.00 -37.30
N MET A 270 5.30 -4.25 -36.08
CA MET A 270 5.36 -5.58 -35.48
C MET A 270 4.57 -6.62 -36.28
N PHE A 271 3.45 -6.23 -36.89
CA PHE A 271 2.66 -7.11 -37.75
C PHE A 271 3.44 -7.48 -39.02
N VAL A 272 4.05 -6.50 -39.70
CA VAL A 272 4.89 -6.73 -40.88
C VAL A 272 6.08 -7.63 -40.54
N GLU A 273 6.75 -7.40 -39.41
CA GLU A 273 7.84 -8.26 -38.93
C GLU A 273 7.38 -9.71 -38.74
N ARG A 274 6.19 -9.95 -38.16
CA ARG A 274 5.64 -11.30 -38.01
C ARG A 274 5.34 -11.97 -39.34
N VAL A 275 4.72 -11.24 -40.27
CA VAL A 275 4.40 -11.75 -41.61
C VAL A 275 5.68 -12.13 -42.35
N LEU A 276 6.72 -11.29 -42.29
CA LEU A 276 8.02 -11.59 -42.90
C LEU A 276 8.69 -12.82 -42.29
N VAL A 277 8.67 -12.96 -40.96
CA VAL A 277 9.23 -14.15 -40.29
C VAL A 277 8.50 -15.43 -40.71
N VAL A 278 7.16 -15.40 -40.77
CA VAL A 278 6.35 -16.55 -41.23
C VAL A 278 6.65 -16.87 -42.70
N MET A 279 6.77 -15.86 -43.57
CA MET A 279 7.15 -16.08 -44.96
C MET A 279 8.55 -16.70 -45.08
N CYS A 280 9.56 -16.16 -44.40
CA CYS A 280 10.91 -16.72 -44.39
C CYS A 280 10.91 -18.17 -43.87
N PHE A 281 10.18 -18.46 -42.78
CA PHE A 281 10.07 -19.81 -42.24
C PHE A 281 9.42 -20.77 -43.24
N SER A 282 8.36 -20.35 -43.93
CA SER A 282 7.71 -21.16 -44.96
C SER A 282 8.64 -21.48 -46.14
N ILE A 283 9.44 -20.50 -46.59
CA ILE A 283 10.44 -20.69 -47.66
C ILE A 283 11.51 -21.69 -47.21
N LEU A 284 12.02 -21.56 -45.98
CA LEU A 284 12.99 -22.49 -45.41
C LEU A 284 12.40 -23.90 -45.30
N LEU A 285 11.14 -24.03 -44.87
CA LEU A 285 10.47 -25.32 -44.72
C LEU A 285 10.26 -26.00 -46.07
N VAL A 286 9.89 -25.26 -47.12
CA VAL A 286 9.81 -25.76 -48.50
C VAL A 286 11.18 -26.22 -49.00
N ASN A 287 12.24 -25.45 -48.75
CA ASN A 287 13.60 -25.82 -49.16
C ASN A 287 14.12 -27.04 -48.39
N LEU A 288 13.82 -27.13 -47.10
CA LEU A 288 14.13 -28.29 -46.26
C LEU A 288 13.42 -29.54 -46.78
N TRP A 289 12.11 -29.43 -47.10
CA TRP A 289 11.33 -30.51 -47.70
C TRP A 289 11.89 -30.94 -49.06
N LYS A 290 12.23 -30.00 -49.95
CA LYS A 290 12.88 -30.30 -51.23
C LYS A 290 14.20 -31.05 -51.04
N SER A 291 15.02 -30.64 -50.06
CA SER A 291 16.28 -31.32 -49.74
C SER A 291 16.05 -32.72 -49.19
N PHE A 292 15.09 -32.86 -48.28
CA PHE A 292 14.70 -34.14 -47.68
C PHE A 292 14.22 -35.14 -48.75
N PHE A 293 13.33 -34.73 -49.66
CA PHE A 293 12.90 -35.59 -50.76
C PHE A 293 14.03 -35.97 -51.70
N ARG A 294 14.93 -35.05 -52.05
CA ARG A 294 16.12 -35.39 -52.85
C ARG A 294 17.02 -36.40 -52.14
N TRP A 295 17.11 -36.35 -50.83
CA TRP A 295 17.92 -37.29 -50.04
C TRP A 295 17.26 -38.66 -49.94
N CYS A 296 15.97 -38.73 -49.59
CA CYS A 296 15.22 -40.00 -49.47
C CYS A 296 15.06 -40.74 -50.79
N PHE A 297 14.92 -40.02 -51.91
CA PHE A 297 14.74 -40.61 -53.24
C PHE A 297 16.01 -40.57 -54.09
N LYS A 298 17.20 -40.48 -53.47
CA LYS A 298 18.44 -40.71 -54.20
C LYS A 298 18.41 -42.12 -54.80
N PRO A 299 18.43 -42.28 -56.14
CA PRO A 299 18.45 -43.61 -56.73
C PRO A 299 19.76 -44.29 -56.32
N THR A 300 19.65 -45.44 -55.66
CA THR A 300 20.76 -46.36 -55.40
C THR A 300 21.16 -47.04 -56.70
N SER A 301 21.70 -46.29 -57.66
CA SER A 301 22.28 -46.83 -58.89
C SER A 301 23.76 -47.16 -58.67
N LYS A 302 24.03 -48.13 -57.80
CA LYS A 302 25.29 -48.88 -57.77
C LYS A 302 25.01 -50.31 -57.31
N ILE A 303 24.49 -51.12 -58.22
CA ILE A 303 24.55 -52.58 -58.11
C ILE A 303 25.12 -53.11 -59.42
N HIS A 304 26.35 -53.63 -59.30
CA HIS A 304 27.08 -54.57 -60.13
C HIS A 304 27.22 -54.33 -61.65
N THR A 305 28.45 -53.97 -62.04
CA THR A 305 29.20 -54.64 -63.10
C THR A 305 30.59 -54.95 -62.59
#